data_AF-A0A1J5P8X3-F1
#
_entry.id   AF-A0A1J5P8X3-F1
#
_cell.length_a   1.000
_cell.length_b   1.000
_cell.length_c   1.000
_cell.angle_alpha   90.00
_cell.angle_beta   90.00
_cell.angle_gamma   90.00
#
_symmetry.space_group_name_H-M   'P 1'
#
loop_
_entity.id
_entity.type
_entity.pdbx_description
1 polymer ?
#
loop_
_entity_poly.entity_id
_entity_poly.type
_entity_poly.pdbx_seq_one_letter_code
_entity_poly.pdbx_strand_id
1 'polypeptide(L)'
;MPQGVSLQIDALPAKTYAFLFCTQAGCVSQLGLTTDEIAAMKKGQKITMTIVPVAAPDAPVVLTISLKGFTAGYDEVNKANGN
;
A
#
# COMPACT_ATOMS: atom_id res chain seq x y z
N MET A 1 7.89 0.06 18.47
CA MET A 1 7.46 -0.46 17.15
C MET A 1 7.42 0.73 16.19
N PRO A 2 7.86 0.60 14.93
CA PRO A 2 7.85 1.71 13.97
C PRO A 2 6.42 2.23 13.76
N GLN A 3 6.29 3.51 13.37
CA GLN A 3 4.98 4.19 13.22
C GLN A 3 4.10 3.62 12.10
N GLY A 4 4.60 2.66 11.32
CA GLY A 4 3.88 1.98 10.24
C GLY A 4 4.33 2.45 8.85
N VAL A 5 3.49 2.18 7.87
CA VAL A 5 3.67 2.59 6.48
C VAL A 5 2.50 3.49 6.07
N SER A 6 2.81 4.61 5.42
CA SER A 6 1.79 5.49 4.84
C SER A 6 1.64 5.17 3.36
N LEU A 7 0.40 5.02 2.89
CA LEU A 7 0.07 4.76 1.49
C LEU A 7 -0.90 5.82 0.99
N GLN A 8 -0.55 6.42 -0.14
CA GLN A 8 -1.35 7.41 -0.82
C GLN A 8 -1.64 6.94 -2.24
N ILE A 9 -2.91 6.72 -2.58
CA ILE A 9 -3.34 6.34 -3.93
C ILE A 9 -3.58 7.63 -4.73
N ASP A 10 -2.71 7.92 -5.69
CA ASP A 10 -2.69 9.18 -6.45
C ASP A 10 -2.88 10.44 -5.56
N ALA A 11 -4.05 11.08 -5.64
CA ALA A 11 -4.40 12.30 -4.90
C ALA A 11 -5.39 12.06 -3.74
N LEU A 12 -5.73 10.80 -3.45
CA LEU A 12 -6.54 10.47 -2.27
C LEU A 12 -5.77 10.74 -0.97
N PRO A 13 -6.46 10.98 0.15
CA PRO A 13 -5.82 11.11 1.45
C PRO A 13 -4.92 9.90 1.77
N ALA A 14 -3.72 10.17 2.24
CA ALA A 14 -2.79 9.11 2.66
C ALA A 14 -3.34 8.39 3.89
N LYS A 15 -3.24 7.06 3.89
CA LYS A 15 -3.61 6.20 5.03
C LYS A 15 -2.38 5.57 5.63
N THR A 16 -2.27 5.67 6.95
CA THR A 16 -1.19 5.03 7.70
C THR A 16 -1.65 3.69 8.24
N TYR A 17 -0.87 2.66 7.96
CA TYR A 17 -1.10 1.30 8.41
C TYR A 17 0.02 0.88 9.36
N ALA A 18 -0.34 0.49 10.58
CA ALA A 18 0.62 -0.03 11.54
C ALA A 18 1.19 -1.37 11.05
N PHE A 19 2.44 -1.66 11.42
CA PHE A 19 2.98 -3.00 11.25
C PHE A 19 2.33 -3.93 12.28
N LEU A 20 2.03 -5.17 11.86
CA LEU A 20 1.51 -6.21 12.74
C LEU A 20 2.66 -6.90 13.48
N PHE A 21 3.72 -7.23 12.75
CA PHE A 21 4.95 -7.84 13.28
C PHE A 21 6.10 -7.65 12.30
N CYS A 22 7.32 -7.91 12.76
CA CYS A 22 8.51 -7.90 11.93
C CYS A 22 9.27 -9.22 12.07
N THR A 23 9.85 -9.68 10.96
CA THR A 23 10.69 -10.88 10.83
C THR A 23 12.04 -10.49 10.24
N GLN A 24 12.97 -11.45 10.12
CA GLN A 24 14.25 -11.22 9.45
C GLN A 24 14.09 -10.81 7.97
N ALA A 25 12.99 -11.22 7.31
CA ALA A 25 12.70 -10.83 5.93
C ALA A 25 12.10 -9.42 5.79
N GLY A 26 11.57 -8.85 6.87
CA GLY A 26 10.91 -7.54 6.86
C GLY A 26 9.70 -7.45 7.77
N CYS A 27 9.01 -6.30 7.73
CA CYS A 27 7.79 -6.04 8.49
C CYS A 27 6.53 -6.26 7.65
N VAL A 28 5.49 -6.81 8.28
CA VAL A 28 4.20 -7.10 7.64
C VAL A 28 3.16 -6.10 8.15
N SER A 29 2.37 -5.54 7.23
CA SER A 29 1.22 -4.70 7.55
C SER A 29 -0.01 -5.23 6.81
N GLN A 30 -1.17 -5.15 7.47
CA GLN A 30 -2.44 -5.55 6.86
C GLN A 30 -3.21 -4.33 6.37
N LEU A 31 -3.57 -4.37 5.10
CA LEU A 31 -4.21 -3.28 4.38
C LEU A 31 -5.70 -3.56 4.25
N GLY A 32 -6.51 -2.82 4.99
CA GLY A 32 -7.96 -2.77 4.76
C GLY A 32 -8.27 -1.81 3.63
N LEU A 33 -8.46 -2.32 2.42
CA LEU A 33 -8.87 -1.53 1.26
C LEU A 33 -10.39 -1.51 1.14
N THR A 34 -10.96 -0.31 1.03
CA THR A 34 -12.38 -0.11 0.73
C THR A 34 -12.66 -0.26 -0.77
N THR A 35 -13.93 -0.42 -1.12
CA THR A 35 -14.38 -0.48 -2.52
C THR A 35 -14.00 0.78 -3.32
N ASP A 36 -14.07 1.95 -2.69
CA ASP A 36 -13.68 3.22 -3.31
C ASP A 36 -12.17 3.28 -3.59
N GLU A 37 -11.35 2.73 -2.70
CA GLU A 37 -9.90 2.65 -2.89
C GLU A 37 -9.53 1.66 -3.97
N ILE A 38 -10.21 0.51 -4.05
CA ILE A 38 -10.01 -0.44 -5.14
C ILE A 38 -10.40 0.21 -6.48
N ALA A 39 -11.51 0.94 -6.53
CA ALA A 39 -11.93 1.68 -7.71
C ALA A 39 -10.91 2.77 -8.10
N ALA A 40 -10.35 3.46 -7.11
CA ALA A 40 -9.29 4.44 -7.30
C ALA A 40 -8.00 3.78 -7.81
N MET A 41 -7.60 2.63 -7.27
CA MET A 41 -6.42 1.89 -7.74
C MET A 41 -6.59 1.36 -9.17
N LYS A 42 -7.81 0.96 -9.56
CA LYS A 42 -8.12 0.53 -10.94
C LYS A 42 -8.03 1.67 -11.96
N LYS A 43 -8.42 2.89 -11.57
CA LYS A 43 -8.37 4.10 -12.42
C LYS A 43 -7.04 4.84 -12.30
N GLY A 44 -6.32 4.59 -11.22
CA GLY A 44 -5.17 5.33 -10.78
C GLY A 44 -3.89 4.92 -11.48
N GLN A 45 -2.85 5.73 -11.27
CA GLN A 45 -1.56 5.52 -11.94
C GLN A 45 -0.47 5.11 -10.97
N LYS A 46 -0.47 5.63 -9.75
CA LYS A 46 0.57 5.34 -8.77
C LYS A 46 0.07 5.32 -7.34
N ILE A 47 0.76 4.54 -6.52
CA ILE A 47 0.68 4.60 -5.07
C ILE A 47 2.01 5.16 -4.56
N THR A 48 1.93 6.18 -3.72
CA THR A 48 3.09 6.71 -3.01
C THR A 48 3.13 6.06 -1.64
N MET A 49 4.14 5.22 -1.42
CA MET A 49 4.39 4.57 -0.14
C MET A 49 5.48 5.33 0.61
N THR A 50 5.21 5.71 1.86
CA THR A 50 6.18 6.40 2.71
C THR A 50 6.46 5.57 3.95
N ILE A 51 7.74 5.31 4.21
CA ILE A 51 8.21 4.55 5.36
C ILE A 51 9.14 5.46 6.17
N VAL A 52 8.89 5.57 7.48
CA VAL A 52 9.75 6.33 8.40
C VAL A 52 10.64 5.35 9.17
N PRO A 53 11.96 5.33 8.92
CA PRO A 53 12.88 4.45 9.65
C PRO A 53 12.98 4.86 11.13
N VAL A 54 13.05 3.88 12.03
CA VAL A 54 13.28 4.16 13.46
C VAL A 54 14.67 4.77 13.70
N ALA A 55 15.66 4.36 12.92
CA ALA A 55 17.03 4.87 13.03
C ALA A 55 17.20 6.31 12.49
N ALA A 56 16.26 6.78 11.68
CA ALA A 56 16.33 8.09 11.02
C ALA A 56 14.91 8.67 10.85
N PRO A 57 14.28 9.17 11.94
CA PRO A 57 12.92 9.67 11.90
C PRO A 57 12.72 10.89 10.99
N ASP A 58 13.79 11.67 10.76
CA ASP A 58 13.76 12.86 9.91
C ASP A 58 13.99 12.57 8.41
N ALA A 59 14.25 11.30 8.06
CA ALA A 59 14.55 10.87 6.70
C ALA A 59 13.52 9.84 6.19
N PRO A 60 12.30 10.26 5.84
CA PRO A 60 11.29 9.37 5.29
C PRO A 60 11.73 8.82 3.93
N VAL A 61 11.57 7.52 3.74
CA VAL A 61 11.79 6.84 2.46
C VAL A 61 10.48 6.83 1.68
N VAL A 62 10.47 7.48 0.52
CA VAL A 62 9.30 7.56 -0.36
C VAL A 62 9.51 6.68 -1.59
N LEU A 63 8.60 5.73 -1.80
CA LEU A 63 8.60 4.76 -2.89
C LEU A 63 7.36 4.98 -3.75
N THR A 64 7.55 5.06 -5.06
CA THR A 64 6.44 5.13 -6.02
C THR A 64 6.18 3.75 -6.59
N ILE A 65 4.99 3.23 -6.32
CA ILE A 65 4.49 1.95 -6.83
C ILE A 65 3.60 2.25 -8.04
N SER A 66 3.88 1.63 -9.17
CA SER A 66 3.05 1.76 -10.37
C SER A 66 1.78 0.93 -10.25
N LEU A 67 0.62 1.51 -10.60
CA LEU A 67 -0.66 0.81 -10.70
C LEU A 67 -0.89 0.22 -12.10
N LYS A 68 0.11 0.32 -13.00
CA LYS A 68 0.00 -0.27 -14.34
C LYS A 68 -0.19 -1.78 -14.24
N GLY A 69 -1.35 -2.26 -14.69
CA GLY A 69 -1.72 -3.68 -14.63
C GLY A 69 -2.48 -4.09 -13.37
N PHE A 70 -2.73 -3.18 -12.42
CA PHE A 70 -3.49 -3.48 -11.21
C PHE A 70 -4.88 -4.03 -11.54
N THR A 71 -5.62 -3.40 -12.45
CA THR A 71 -6.95 -3.84 -12.86
C THR A 71 -6.94 -5.27 -13.40
N ALA A 72 -6.00 -5.58 -14.30
CA ALA A 72 -5.87 -6.93 -14.85
C ALA A 72 -5.56 -7.97 -13.76
N GLY A 73 -4.59 -7.68 -12.88
CA GLY A 73 -4.25 -8.58 -11.77
C GLY A 73 -5.40 -8.77 -10.78
N TYR A 74 -6.10 -7.70 -10.44
CA TYR A 74 -7.26 -7.75 -9.53
C TYR A 74 -8.42 -8.58 -10.12
N ASP A 75 -8.73 -8.37 -11.40
CA ASP A 75 -9.81 -9.09 -12.07
C ASP A 75 -9.49 -10.59 -12.19
N GLU A 76 -8.24 -10.97 -12.48
CA GLU A 76 -7.82 -12.39 -12.51
C GLU A 76 -7.87 -13.04 -11.13
N VAL A 77 -7.46 -12.33 -10.07
CA VAL A 77 -7.57 -12.83 -8.69
C VAL A 77 -9.04 -13.05 -8.30
N ASN A 78 -9.95 -12.16 -8.69
CA ASN A 78 -11.38 -12.35 -8.42
C ASN A 78 -11.95 -13.58 -9.14
N LYS A 79 -11.64 -13.74 -10.44
CA LYS A 79 -12.04 -14.92 -11.21
C LYS A 79 -11.51 -16.21 -10.58
N ALA A 80 -10.24 -16.23 -10.18
CA ALA A 80 -9.62 -17.42 -9.58
C ALA A 80 -10.25 -17.79 -8.23
N ASN A 81 -10.78 -16.81 -7.50
CA ASN A 81 -11.45 -17.02 -6.21
C ASN A 81 -12.96 -17.27 -6.33
N GLY A 82 -13.52 -17.32 -7.55
CA GLY A 82 -14.93 -17.65 -7.79
C GLY A 82 -15.93 -16.55 -7.43
N ASN A 83 -15.48 -15.29 -7.37
CA ASN A 83 -16.32 -14.10 -7.13
C ASN A 83 -16.63 -13.35 -8.42
#